data_AF-A0A524D903-F1
#
_entry.id   AF-A0A524D903-F1
#
_cell.length_a   1.000
_cell.length_b   1.000
_cell.length_c   1.000
_cell.angle_alpha   90.00
_cell.angle_beta   90.00
_cell.angle_gamma   90.00
#
_symmetry.space_group_name_H-M   'P 1'
#
loop_
_entity.id
_entity.type
_entity.pdbx_description
1 polymer ?
#
loop_
_entity_poly.entity_id
_entity_poly.type
_entity_poly.pdbx_seq_one_letter_code
_entity_poly.pdbx_strand_id
1 'polypeptide(L)'
;MAAGATTGSVVGAIIKYSGSLARMFLQRSLDIFNTVTNREDLIEQLYSTVLVNKHPRWDSDKLPPRQKAPLDTDLPCTSPLFCEQIPLALAAFVFADGNPSDAIPLTVMIGRDCDTTATTVGSWCGALHGESELPEEWVETVCRINKPEIDIRDLVERLIAQYGGD
;
A
#
# COMPACT_ATOMS: atom_id res chain seq x y z
N MET A 1 8.47 16.53 4.45
CA MET A 1 7.78 16.11 5.68
C MET A 1 6.64 17.09 5.98
N ALA A 2 5.39 16.63 6.01
CA ALA A 2 4.28 17.48 6.42
C ALA A 2 4.21 17.52 7.95
N ALA A 3 4.53 18.67 8.56
CA ALA A 3 4.54 18.82 10.01
C ALA A 3 3.16 18.46 10.61
N GLY A 4 3.14 17.55 11.58
CA GLY A 4 1.92 17.10 12.25
C GLY A 4 1.06 16.09 11.47
N ALA A 5 1.56 15.55 10.35
CA ALA A 5 0.89 14.46 9.67
C ALA A 5 0.85 13.19 10.54
N THR A 6 -0.25 12.45 10.44
CA THR A 6 -0.47 11.17 11.12
C THR A 6 -0.91 10.11 10.11
N THR A 7 -0.81 8.83 10.47
CA THR A 7 -1.41 7.71 9.72
C THR A 7 -2.86 8.00 9.35
N GLY A 8 -3.65 8.47 10.32
CA GLY A 8 -5.05 8.85 10.10
C GLY A 8 -5.22 9.98 9.08
N SER A 9 -4.32 10.98 9.06
CA SER A 9 -4.37 12.06 8.06
C SER A 9 -4.07 11.56 6.64
N VAL A 10 -3.16 10.60 6.49
CA VAL A 10 -2.82 9.97 5.21
C VAL A 10 -3.99 9.11 4.73
N VAL A 11 -4.57 8.29 5.60
CA VAL A 11 -5.79 7.52 5.30
C VAL A 11 -6.94 8.45 4.89
N GLY A 12 -7.12 9.56 5.61
CA GLY A 12 -8.12 10.58 5.28
C GLY A 12 -7.91 11.17 3.89
N ALA A 13 -6.66 11.47 3.51
CA ALA A 13 -6.32 11.94 2.18
C ALA A 13 -6.59 10.89 1.09
N ILE A 14 -6.17 9.63 1.32
CA ILE A 14 -6.42 8.50 0.41
C ILE A 14 -7.93 8.38 0.13
N ILE A 15 -8.77 8.37 1.17
CA ILE A 15 -10.22 8.27 1.02
C ILE A 15 -10.79 9.49 0.30
N LYS A 16 -10.39 10.70 0.70
CA LYS A 16 -10.89 11.96 0.14
C LYS A 16 -10.69 12.02 -1.37
N TYR A 17 -9.51 11.63 -1.87
CA TYR A 17 -9.18 11.73 -3.29
C TYR A 17 -9.46 10.45 -4.11
N SER A 18 -9.91 9.37 -3.47
CA SER A 18 -10.33 8.15 -4.16
C SER A 18 -11.74 8.26 -4.76
N GLY A 19 -11.95 7.63 -5.93
CA GLY A 19 -13.28 7.45 -6.52
C GLY A 19 -14.19 6.53 -5.69
N SER A 20 -15.49 6.50 -5.99
CA SER A 20 -16.50 5.74 -5.24
C SER A 20 -16.15 4.26 -5.07
N LEU A 21 -15.76 3.60 -6.17
CA LEU A 21 -15.39 2.19 -6.17
C LEU A 21 -14.16 1.91 -5.30
N ALA A 22 -13.10 2.72 -5.43
CA ALA A 22 -11.90 2.58 -4.61
C ALA A 22 -12.22 2.76 -3.12
N ARG A 23 -13.08 3.73 -2.76
CA ARG A 23 -13.55 3.92 -1.38
C ARG A 23 -14.25 2.68 -0.81
N MET A 24 -15.02 1.95 -1.61
CA MET A 24 -15.65 0.70 -1.16
C MET A 24 -14.62 -0.39 -0.81
N PHE A 25 -13.52 -0.48 -1.57
CA PHE A 25 -12.42 -1.40 -1.26
C PHE A 25 -11.63 -0.95 -0.03
N LEU A 26 -11.29 0.34 0.06
CA LEU A 26 -10.63 0.94 1.22
C LEU A 26 -11.44 0.73 2.51
N GLN A 27 -12.76 0.97 2.46
CA GLN A 27 -13.64 0.75 3.61
C GLN A 27 -13.65 -0.70 4.07
N ARG A 28 -13.66 -1.67 3.12
CA ARG A 28 -13.56 -3.09 3.46
C ARG A 28 -12.29 -3.41 4.25
N SER A 29 -11.16 -2.81 3.87
CA SER A 29 -9.88 -2.98 4.58
C SER A 29 -9.93 -2.39 6.00
N LEU A 30 -10.51 -1.19 6.16
CA LEU A 30 -10.69 -0.57 7.47
C LEU A 30 -11.64 -1.37 8.38
N ASP A 31 -12.72 -1.92 7.83
CA ASP A 31 -13.65 -2.76 8.57
C ASP A 31 -12.95 -4.02 9.12
N ILE A 32 -12.07 -4.65 8.32
CA ILE A 32 -11.24 -5.78 8.76
C ILE A 32 -10.29 -5.34 9.87
N PHE A 33 -9.55 -4.24 9.65
CA PHE A 33 -8.59 -3.73 10.62
C PHE A 33 -9.24 -3.51 12.01
N ASN A 34 -10.46 -3.01 12.06
CA ASN A 34 -11.20 -2.79 13.31
C ASN A 34 -11.63 -4.08 14.03
N THR A 35 -11.47 -5.25 13.42
CA THR A 35 -11.88 -6.55 13.97
C THR A 35 -10.72 -7.48 14.32
N VAL A 36 -9.51 -7.19 13.86
CA VAL A 36 -8.34 -8.04 14.06
C VAL A 36 -7.42 -7.49 15.14
N THR A 37 -6.68 -8.38 15.80
CA THR A 37 -5.78 -7.99 16.92
C THR A 37 -4.32 -8.32 16.67
N ASN A 38 -4.04 -9.22 15.73
CA ASN A 38 -2.71 -9.67 15.38
C ASN A 38 -2.58 -9.83 13.86
N ARG A 39 -1.35 -10.05 13.42
CA ARG A 39 -0.98 -10.11 12.01
C ARG A 39 -1.58 -11.34 11.31
N GLU A 40 -1.58 -12.48 11.98
CA GLU A 40 -2.09 -13.73 11.42
C GLU A 40 -3.59 -13.61 11.11
N ASP A 41 -4.37 -13.07 12.04
CA ASP A 41 -5.79 -12.77 11.85
C ASP A 41 -6.01 -11.75 10.72
N LEU A 42 -5.17 -10.72 10.64
CA LEU A 42 -5.22 -9.74 9.54
C LEU A 42 -5.08 -10.43 8.19
N ILE A 43 -4.05 -11.27 8.02
CA ILE A 43 -3.78 -11.97 6.77
C ILE A 43 -4.95 -12.90 6.41
N GLU A 44 -5.46 -13.67 7.38
CA GLU A 44 -6.61 -14.56 7.16
C GLU A 44 -7.87 -13.80 6.73
N GLN A 45 -8.19 -12.70 7.40
CA GLN A 45 -9.33 -11.87 7.05
C GLN A 45 -9.17 -11.21 5.68
N LEU A 46 -7.98 -10.71 5.34
CA LEU A 46 -7.71 -10.16 4.01
C LEU A 46 -7.93 -11.22 2.93
N TYR A 47 -7.39 -12.43 3.10
CA TYR A 47 -7.53 -13.52 2.13
C TYR A 47 -8.98 -14.02 1.98
N SER A 48 -9.78 -13.97 3.04
CA SER A 48 -11.18 -14.41 3.01
C SER A 48 -12.17 -13.34 2.52
N THR A 49 -11.79 -12.06 2.54
CA THR A 49 -12.74 -10.95 2.28
C THR A 49 -12.34 -10.02 1.14
N VAL A 50 -11.05 -9.81 0.90
CA VAL A 50 -10.55 -8.81 -0.06
C VAL A 50 -10.41 -9.37 -1.46
N LEU A 51 -10.07 -10.66 -1.60
CA LEU A 51 -9.81 -11.25 -2.91
C LEU A 51 -11.05 -11.23 -3.81
N VAL A 52 -10.87 -10.98 -5.11
CA VAL A 52 -11.93 -10.83 -6.10
C VAL A 52 -11.59 -11.57 -7.39
N ASN A 53 -12.61 -12.06 -8.09
CA ASN A 53 -12.40 -12.93 -9.25
C ASN A 53 -12.26 -12.21 -10.60
N LYS A 54 -12.57 -10.90 -10.65
CA LYS A 54 -12.51 -10.10 -11.87
C LYS A 54 -12.36 -8.62 -11.56
N HIS A 55 -11.77 -7.88 -12.49
CA HIS A 55 -11.76 -6.42 -12.42
C HIS A 55 -13.18 -5.87 -12.69
N PRO A 56 -13.81 -5.16 -11.75
CA PRO A 56 -15.04 -4.41 -12.00
C PRO A 56 -14.74 -3.25 -12.98
N ARG A 57 -15.72 -2.76 -13.74
CA ARG A 57 -15.49 -1.50 -14.46
C ARG A 57 -15.30 -0.36 -13.47
N TRP A 58 -14.50 0.63 -13.84
CA TRP A 58 -14.18 1.80 -13.02
C TRP A 58 -15.43 2.61 -12.62
N ASP A 59 -16.51 2.51 -13.40
CA ASP A 59 -17.80 3.16 -13.18
C ASP A 59 -18.79 2.32 -12.34
N SER A 60 -18.36 1.16 -11.85
CA SER A 60 -19.22 0.27 -11.07
C SER A 60 -19.51 0.84 -9.68
N ASP A 61 -20.78 0.77 -9.28
CA ASP A 61 -21.28 1.06 -7.94
C ASP A 61 -21.28 -0.17 -7.02
N LYS A 62 -20.77 -1.30 -7.49
CA LYS A 62 -20.84 -2.59 -6.80
C LYS A 62 -19.47 -3.26 -6.77
N LEU A 63 -19.14 -3.80 -5.60
CA LEU A 63 -17.96 -4.64 -5.45
C LEU A 63 -18.17 -5.96 -6.22
N PRO A 64 -17.15 -6.47 -6.93
CA PRO A 64 -17.22 -7.78 -7.56
C PRO A 64 -17.33 -8.89 -6.49
N PRO A 65 -17.81 -10.08 -6.87
CA PRO A 65 -17.85 -11.23 -5.97
C PRO A 65 -16.46 -11.58 -5.42
N ARG A 66 -16.44 -12.02 -4.16
CA ARG A 66 -15.21 -12.47 -3.51
C ARG A 66 -14.70 -13.75 -4.17
N GLN A 67 -13.38 -13.91 -4.20
CA GLN A 67 -12.71 -15.13 -4.59
C GLN A 67 -12.24 -15.88 -3.34
N LYS A 68 -12.26 -17.22 -3.39
CA LYS A 68 -11.63 -18.06 -2.36
C LYS A 68 -10.10 -17.95 -2.48
N ALA A 69 -9.42 -17.87 -1.34
CA ALA A 69 -7.96 -17.98 -1.28
C ALA A 69 -7.45 -19.17 -2.11
N PRO A 70 -6.39 -18.98 -2.93
CA PRO A 70 -5.78 -20.10 -3.65
C PRO A 70 -5.22 -21.13 -2.67
N LEU A 71 -5.31 -22.41 -3.05
CA LEU A 71 -4.79 -23.54 -2.26
C LEU A 71 -3.26 -23.67 -2.35
N ASP A 72 -2.67 -23.15 -3.43
CA ASP A 72 -1.25 -23.18 -3.72
C ASP A 72 -0.76 -21.76 -4.01
N THR A 73 0.21 -21.30 -3.23
CA THR A 73 0.80 -19.96 -3.30
C THR A 73 2.07 -19.90 -4.13
N ASP A 74 2.61 -21.06 -4.55
CA ASP A 74 3.86 -21.15 -5.31
C ASP A 74 3.66 -20.98 -6.81
N LEU A 75 2.40 -20.89 -7.25
CA LEU A 75 2.08 -20.47 -8.61
C LEU A 75 2.41 -18.98 -8.81
N PRO A 76 2.90 -18.58 -10.00
CA PRO A 76 3.11 -17.18 -10.33
C PRO A 76 1.87 -16.35 -9.96
N CYS A 77 2.06 -15.15 -9.40
CA CYS A 77 0.94 -14.27 -9.07
C CYS A 77 0.02 -14.10 -10.28
N THR A 78 -1.14 -14.75 -10.26
CA THR A 78 -2.07 -14.81 -11.41
C THR A 78 -3.11 -13.69 -11.38
N SER A 79 -3.07 -12.80 -10.39
CA SER A 79 -4.11 -11.77 -10.18
C SER A 79 -3.49 -10.42 -9.80
N PRO A 80 -3.06 -9.62 -10.78
CA PRO A 80 -2.73 -8.20 -10.60
C PRO A 80 -4.02 -7.35 -10.58
N LEU A 81 -5.02 -7.76 -9.80
CA LEU A 81 -6.27 -7.01 -9.74
C LEU A 81 -6.07 -5.82 -8.81
N PHE A 82 -6.08 -4.62 -9.39
CA PHE A 82 -6.05 -3.33 -8.67
C PHE A 82 -6.98 -3.30 -7.45
N CYS A 83 -8.14 -3.96 -7.57
CA CYS A 83 -9.16 -4.08 -6.55
C CYS A 83 -8.71 -4.85 -5.30
N GLU A 84 -7.68 -5.69 -5.39
CA GLU A 84 -7.06 -6.39 -4.26
C GLU A 84 -5.85 -5.59 -3.74
N GLN A 85 -5.05 -5.00 -4.64
CA GLN A 85 -3.81 -4.33 -4.27
C GLN A 85 -4.02 -3.18 -3.28
N ILE A 86 -4.97 -2.28 -3.55
CA ILE A 86 -5.24 -1.11 -2.70
C ILE A 86 -5.68 -1.48 -1.27
N PRO A 87 -6.68 -2.35 -1.06
CA PRO A 87 -7.06 -2.75 0.29
C PRO A 87 -5.99 -3.55 1.04
N LEU A 88 -5.18 -4.37 0.35
CA LEU A 88 -4.04 -5.07 0.97
C LEU A 88 -2.97 -4.06 1.44
N ALA A 89 -2.61 -3.09 0.59
CA ALA A 89 -1.68 -2.02 0.95
C ALA A 89 -2.19 -1.17 2.12
N LEU A 90 -3.46 -0.75 2.09
CA LEU A 90 -4.04 0.05 3.18
C LEU A 90 -4.03 -0.71 4.50
N ALA A 91 -4.35 -2.00 4.47
CA ALA A 91 -4.38 -2.84 5.67
C ALA A 91 -3.01 -2.91 6.34
N ALA A 92 -1.95 -3.15 5.56
CA ALA A 92 -0.59 -3.21 6.09
C ALA A 92 -0.13 -1.85 6.64
N PHE A 93 -0.41 -0.77 5.92
CA PHE A 93 -0.08 0.60 6.35
C PHE A 93 -0.75 0.98 7.66
N VAL A 94 -2.05 0.72 7.80
CA VAL A 94 -2.80 1.05 9.02
C VAL A 94 -2.43 0.13 10.18
N PHE A 95 -2.23 -1.16 9.93
CA PHE A 95 -1.87 -2.13 10.97
C PHE A 95 -0.50 -1.84 11.59
N ALA A 96 0.45 -1.38 10.79
CA ALA A 96 1.78 -0.98 11.25
C ALA A 96 1.86 0.49 11.71
N ASP A 97 0.73 1.20 11.81
CA ASP A 97 0.65 2.63 12.13
C ASP A 97 1.63 3.50 11.30
N GLY A 98 1.72 3.21 10.00
CA GLY A 98 2.59 3.94 9.08
C GLY A 98 4.10 3.69 9.26
N ASN A 99 4.53 2.87 10.23
CA ASN A 99 5.93 2.58 10.44
C ASN A 99 6.52 1.84 9.22
N PRO A 100 7.51 2.43 8.50
CA PRO A 100 8.05 1.82 7.28
C PRO A 100 8.71 0.46 7.51
N SER A 101 9.38 0.27 8.65
CA SER A 101 10.12 -0.97 8.97
C SER A 101 9.18 -2.14 9.29
N ASP A 102 7.94 -1.86 9.67
CA ASP A 102 6.91 -2.87 9.93
C ASP A 102 5.95 -3.01 8.74
N ALA A 103 5.49 -1.89 8.17
CA ALA A 103 4.47 -1.85 7.12
C ALA A 103 4.95 -2.49 5.81
N ILE A 104 6.19 -2.19 5.39
CA ILE A 104 6.73 -2.67 4.11
C ILE A 104 6.95 -4.19 4.18
N PRO A 105 7.65 -4.76 5.18
CA PRO A 105 7.76 -6.22 5.31
C PRO A 105 6.42 -6.92 5.52
N LEU A 106 5.49 -6.32 6.27
CA LEU A 106 4.13 -6.87 6.41
C LEU A 106 3.44 -7.01 5.07
N THR A 107 3.55 -6.00 4.21
CA THR A 107 3.00 -6.04 2.85
C THR A 107 3.63 -7.15 2.02
N VAL A 108 4.95 -7.33 2.12
CA VAL A 108 5.66 -8.42 1.44
C VAL A 108 5.20 -9.79 1.94
N MET A 109 5.01 -9.95 3.26
CA MET A 109 4.52 -11.19 3.88
C MET A 109 3.07 -11.52 3.52
N ILE A 110 2.22 -10.51 3.28
CA ILE A 110 0.86 -10.71 2.74
C ILE A 110 0.91 -11.37 1.35
N GLY A 111 2.01 -11.23 0.61
CA GLY A 111 2.20 -11.87 -0.69
C GLY A 111 1.42 -11.17 -1.80
N ARG A 112 0.94 -11.97 -2.78
CA ARG A 112 0.27 -11.48 -4.00
C ARG A 112 1.25 -10.66 -4.87
N ASP A 113 0.79 -9.54 -5.44
CA ASP A 113 1.60 -8.57 -6.16
C ASP A 113 2.36 -7.68 -5.16
N CYS A 114 3.33 -8.32 -4.49
CA CYS A 114 3.94 -7.80 -3.28
C CYS A 114 4.84 -6.60 -3.55
N ASP A 115 5.51 -6.54 -4.70
CA ASP A 115 6.35 -5.41 -5.10
C ASP A 115 5.52 -4.17 -5.40
N THR A 116 4.41 -4.31 -6.13
CA THR A 116 3.49 -3.19 -6.40
C THR A 116 2.84 -2.66 -5.11
N THR A 117 2.38 -3.56 -4.25
CA THR A 117 1.72 -3.16 -2.98
C THR A 117 2.73 -2.60 -1.98
N ALA A 118 3.93 -3.19 -1.84
CA ALA A 118 4.99 -2.67 -0.99
C ALA A 118 5.51 -1.31 -1.48
N THR A 119 5.60 -1.09 -2.80
CA THR A 119 5.92 0.23 -3.37
C THR A 119 4.87 1.27 -3.00
N THR A 120 3.58 0.90 -3.05
CA THR A 120 2.47 1.78 -2.64
C THR A 120 2.57 2.13 -1.15
N VAL A 121 2.75 1.13 -0.29
CA VAL A 121 2.90 1.34 1.17
C VAL A 121 4.14 2.17 1.49
N GLY A 122 5.28 1.87 0.86
CA GLY A 122 6.51 2.63 1.02
C GLY A 122 6.35 4.09 0.61
N SER A 123 5.57 4.38 -0.44
CA SER A 123 5.26 5.76 -0.83
C SER A 123 4.43 6.51 0.23
N TRP A 124 3.48 5.84 0.88
CA TRP A 124 2.68 6.43 1.97
C TRP A 124 3.51 6.64 3.23
N CYS A 125 4.33 5.65 3.61
CA CYS A 125 5.28 5.78 4.72
C CYS A 125 6.26 6.93 4.46
N GLY A 126 6.86 7.00 3.27
CA GLY A 126 7.79 8.09 2.89
C GLY A 126 7.10 9.46 2.84
N ALA A 127 5.84 9.55 2.41
CA ALA A 127 5.08 10.80 2.48
C ALA A 127 4.80 11.25 3.92
N LEU A 128 4.53 10.29 4.82
CA LEU A 128 4.25 10.54 6.23
C LEU A 128 5.52 10.90 7.02
N HIS A 129 6.61 10.18 6.77
CA HIS A 129 7.79 10.13 7.61
C HIS A 129 9.07 10.64 6.95
N GLY A 130 9.04 10.87 5.64
CA GLY A 130 10.22 11.25 4.87
C GLY A 130 11.15 10.06 4.66
N GLU A 131 12.23 10.29 3.91
CA GLU A 131 13.22 9.26 3.59
C GLU A 131 13.97 8.77 4.84
N SER A 132 14.21 9.65 5.82
CA SER A 132 15.05 9.37 6.99
C SER A 132 14.51 8.29 7.93
N GLU A 133 13.21 7.99 7.89
CA GLU A 133 12.60 6.95 8.71
C GLU A 133 12.61 5.57 8.02
N LEU A 134 12.92 5.51 6.73
CA LEU A 134 13.16 4.23 6.05
C LEU A 134 14.51 3.66 6.52
N PRO A 135 14.67 2.31 6.60
CA PRO A 135 15.96 1.71 6.89
C PRO A 135 17.04 2.17 5.90
N GLU A 136 18.11 2.78 6.43
CA GLU A 136 19.19 3.40 5.64
C GLU A 136 19.78 2.42 4.61
N GLU A 137 20.01 1.17 5.02
CA GLU A 137 20.56 0.14 4.14
C GLU A 137 19.68 -0.11 2.91
N TRP A 138 18.35 -0.09 3.07
CA TRP A 138 17.42 -0.29 1.96
C TRP A 138 17.50 0.87 0.97
N VAL A 139 17.45 2.08 1.50
CA VAL A 139 17.48 3.33 0.71
C VAL A 139 18.80 3.47 -0.03
N GLU A 140 19.93 3.34 0.66
CA GLU A 140 21.26 3.49 0.06
C GLU A 140 21.54 2.40 -0.97
N THR A 141 21.07 1.17 -0.74
CA THR A 141 21.20 0.09 -1.73
C THR A 141 20.46 0.42 -3.02
N VAL A 142 19.19 0.82 -2.92
CA VAL A 142 18.35 1.16 -4.08
C VAL A 142 18.92 2.38 -4.81
N CYS A 143 19.26 3.45 -4.08
CA CYS A 143 19.80 4.68 -4.68
C CYS A 143 21.14 4.40 -5.39
N ARG A 144 22.06 3.69 -4.73
CA ARG A 144 23.40 3.39 -5.29
C ARG A 144 23.32 2.54 -6.55
N ILE A 145 22.50 1.48 -6.57
CA ILE A 145 22.41 0.55 -7.70
C ILE A 145 21.77 1.24 -8.91
N ASN A 146 20.75 2.09 -8.69
CA ASN A 146 20.01 2.73 -9.77
C ASN A 146 20.67 4.02 -10.29
N LYS A 147 21.56 4.67 -9.53
CA LYS A 147 22.20 5.96 -9.87
C LYS A 147 22.77 6.06 -11.30
N PRO A 148 23.37 5.02 -11.92
CA PRO A 148 23.87 5.11 -13.30
C PRO A 148 22.77 5.33 -14.35
N GLU A 149 21.55 4.87 -14.09
CA GLU A 149 20.40 5.00 -15.00
C GLU A 149 19.45 6.12 -14.55
N ILE A 150 19.21 6.22 -13.24
CA ILE A 150 18.31 7.18 -12.62
C ILE A 150 18.81 7.59 -11.23
N ASP A 151 19.09 8.88 -11.07
CA ASP A 151 19.34 9.46 -9.75
C ASP A 151 18.00 9.86 -9.11
N ILE A 152 17.47 8.99 -8.25
CA ILE A 152 16.15 9.15 -7.64
C ILE A 152 16.09 10.41 -6.75
N ARG A 153 17.16 10.70 -5.99
CA ARG A 153 17.22 11.87 -5.11
C ARG A 153 17.26 13.16 -5.93
N ASP A 154 18.08 13.21 -6.98
CA ASP A 154 18.08 14.36 -7.90
C ASP A 154 16.69 14.59 -8.54
N LEU A 155 16.01 13.51 -8.95
CA LEU A 155 14.66 13.62 -9.51
C LEU A 155 13.67 14.20 -8.49
N VAL A 156 13.74 13.76 -7.24
CA VAL A 156 12.90 14.29 -6.15
C VAL A 156 13.19 15.78 -5.92
N GLU A 157 14.46 16.19 -5.83
CA GLU A 157 14.83 17.60 -5.67
C GLU A 157 14.31 18.46 -6.82
N ARG A 158 14.37 17.98 -8.06
CA ARG A 158 13.79 18.68 -9.22
C ARG A 158 12.27 18.77 -9.15
N LEU A 159 11.58 17.73 -8.68
CA LEU A 159 10.14 17.77 -8.47
C LEU A 159 9.75 18.75 -7.36
N ILE A 160 10.51 18.80 -6.27
CA ILE A 160 10.32 19.78 -5.19
C ILE A 160 10.56 21.20 -5.70
N ALA A 161 11.64 21.44 -6.44
CA ALA A 161 11.90 22.77 -7.02
C ALA A 161 10.80 23.23 -8.00
N GLN A 162 10.12 22.30 -8.67
CA GLN A 162 9.06 22.61 -9.62
C GLN A 162 7.67 22.78 -8.98
N TYR A 163 7.37 22.00 -7.92
CA TYR A 163 6.01 21.86 -7.38
C TYR A 163 5.91 22.02 -5.85
N GLY A 164 7.02 22.03 -5.13
CA GLY A 164 7.09 22.34 -3.71
C GLY A 164 6.86 23.83 -3.53
N GLY A 165 5.59 24.23 -3.37
CA GLY A 165 5.26 25.57 -2.91
C GLY A 165 5.81 25.83 -1.51
N ASP A 166 5.97 27.11 -1.18
CA ASP A 166 6.41 27.60 0.14
C ASP A 166 5.53 27.07 1.30
#